data_AF-A0A7X0MJ59-F1
#
_entry.id   AF-A0A7X0MJ59-F1
#
_cell.length_a   1.000
_cell.length_b   1.000
_cell.length_c   1.000
_cell.angle_alpha   90.00
_cell.angle_beta   90.00
_cell.angle_gamma   90.00
#
_symmetry.space_group_name_H-M   'P 1'
#
loop_
_entity.id
_entity.type
_entity.pdbx_description
1 polymer ?
#
loop_
_entity_poly.entity_id
_entity_poly.type
_entity_poly.pdbx_seq_one_letter_code
_entity_poly.pdbx_strand_id
1 'polypeptide(L)' 'MHTKLDKMIAYYAGSEVKIINEHHPHFLAIGEVTGGEETTAGPGLKIKRFDTQEQFFVYDTQHLRITKRK' A
#
# COMPACT_ATOMS: atom_id res chain seq x y z
N MET A 1 -12.58 -8.00 17.68
CA MET A 1 -12.70 -8.26 16.22
C MET A 1 -11.49 -7.62 15.55
N HIS A 2 -10.65 -8.37 14.84
CA HIS A 2 -9.58 -7.76 14.04
C HIS A 2 -10.19 -7.13 12.80
N THR A 3 -9.97 -5.83 12.59
CA THR A 3 -10.47 -5.13 11.42
C THR A 3 -9.75 -5.64 10.16
N LYS A 4 -10.34 -5.38 8.98
CA LYS A 4 -9.70 -5.72 7.70
C LYS A 4 -8.33 -5.03 7.57
N LEU A 5 -8.23 -3.80 8.07
CA LEU A 5 -7.01 -3.01 8.13
C LEU A 5 -5.93 -3.69 8.98
N ASP A 6 -6.27 -4.15 10.19
CA ASP A 6 -5.31 -4.81 11.09
C ASP A 6 -4.66 -6.04 10.42
N LYS A 7 -5.47 -6.83 9.71
CA LYS A 7 -4.97 -8.01 8.97
C LYS A 7 -4.06 -7.62 7.81
N MET A 8 -4.40 -6.56 7.08
CA MET A 8 -3.56 -6.05 5.99
C MET A 8 -2.23 -5.50 6.52
N ILE A 9 -2.27 -4.67 7.57
CA ILE A 9 -1.05 -4.14 8.20
C ILE A 9 -0.19 -5.31 8.71
N ALA A 10 -0.75 -6.26 9.45
CA ALA A 10 0.01 -7.40 9.97
C ALA A 10 0.70 -8.22 8.86
N TYR A 11 0.07 -8.35 7.68
CA TYR A 11 0.63 -9.10 6.56
C TYR A 11 1.74 -8.34 5.81
N TYR A 12 1.59 -7.01 5.67
CA TYR A 12 2.45 -6.17 4.84
C TYR A 12 3.47 -5.33 5.61
N ALA A 13 3.33 -5.13 6.92
CA ALA A 13 4.20 -4.25 7.71
C ALA A 13 5.68 -4.59 7.54
N GLY A 14 6.50 -3.56 7.31
CA GLY A 14 7.95 -3.69 7.09
C GLY A 14 8.34 -4.42 5.80
N SER A 15 7.37 -4.77 4.95
CA SER A 15 7.61 -5.49 3.70
C SER A 15 7.88 -4.52 2.56
N GLU A 16 8.73 -4.93 1.63
CA GLU A 16 8.89 -4.25 0.36
C GLU A 16 7.72 -4.63 -0.56
N VAL A 17 7.06 -3.64 -1.14
CA VAL A 17 5.92 -3.86 -2.04
C VAL A 17 6.12 -3.16 -3.39
N LYS A 18 5.59 -3.81 -4.43
CA LYS A 18 5.37 -3.23 -5.75
C LYS A 18 3.90 -2.88 -5.88
N ILE A 19 3.60 -1.66 -6.30
CA ILE A 19 2.23 -1.18 -6.53
C ILE A 19 2.10 -0.81 -8.00
N ILE A 20 1.09 -1.37 -8.65
CA ILE A 20 0.76 -1.12 -10.06
C ILE A 20 -0.68 -0.64 -10.12
N ASN A 21 -0.96 0.42 -10.88
CA ASN A 21 -2.32 0.78 -11.23
C ASN A 21 -2.74 0.02 -12.50
N GLU A 22 -3.80 -0.77 -12.42
CA GLU A 22 -4.28 -1.61 -13.53
C GLU A 22 -4.87 -0.78 -14.67
N HIS A 23 -5.42 0.41 -14.39
CA HIS A 23 -5.91 1.34 -15.42
C HIS A 23 -4.79 2.20 -16.01
N HIS A 24 -3.73 2.44 -15.25
CA HIS A 24 -2.55 3.19 -15.68
C HIS A 24 -1.30 2.36 -15.47
N PRO A 25 -0.98 1.40 -16.34
CA PRO A 25 0.11 0.44 -16.14
C PRO A 25 1.50 1.09 -16.09
N HIS A 26 1.64 2.34 -16.54
CA HIS A 26 2.85 3.15 -16.37
C HIS A 26 3.03 3.67 -14.93
N PHE A 27 1.97 3.71 -14.13
CA PHE A 27 2.07 3.98 -12.70
C PHE A 27 2.63 2.74 -12.00
N LEU A 28 3.90 2.88 -11.62
CA LEU A 28 4.65 1.89 -10.88
C LEU A 28 5.30 2.56 -9.68
N ALA A 29 5.03 2.06 -8.48
CA ALA A 29 5.71 2.47 -7.27
C ALA A 29 6.34 1.26 -6.57
N ILE A 30 7.55 1.46 -6.04
CA ILE A 30 8.24 0.49 -5.19
C ILE A 30 8.55 1.19 -3.88
N GLY A 31 8.22 0.55 -2.76
CA GLY A 31 8.41 1.14 -1.45
C GLY A 31 8.23 0.15 -0.31
N GLU A 32 8.35 0.65 0.90
CA GLU A 32 8.14 -0.09 2.14
C GLU A 32 6.81 0.29 2.78
N VAL A 33 6.13 -0.71 3.32
CA VAL A 33 4.90 -0.50 4.10
C VAL A 33 5.27 -0.06 5.51
N THR A 34 5.00 1.20 5.84
CA THR A 34 5.34 1.79 7.14
C THR A 34 4.19 1.72 8.15
N GLY A 35 3.01 1.26 7.72
CA GLY A 35 1.82 1.13 8.58
C GLY A 35 0.53 1.11 7.77
N GLY A 36 -0.58 1.42 8.43
CA GLY A 36 -1.86 1.65 7.78
C GLY A 36 -2.71 2.63 8.59
N GLU A 37 -3.66 3.25 7.92
CA GLU A 37 -4.47 4.33 8.48
C GLU A 37 -5.90 4.24 7.94
N GLU A 38 -6.87 4.57 8.78
CA GLU A 38 -8.25 4.79 8.35
C GLU A 38 -8.35 6.19 7.74
N THR A 39 -8.67 6.26 6.45
CA THR A 39 -8.82 7.54 5.74
C THR A 39 -10.27 7.77 5.34
N THR A 40 -10.58 8.98 4.85
CA THR A 40 -11.91 9.29 4.30
C THR A 40 -12.33 8.40 3.12
N ALA A 41 -11.37 7.80 2.39
CA ALA A 41 -11.62 6.85 1.31
C ALA A 41 -11.71 5.38 1.77
N GLY A 42 -11.49 5.13 3.07
CA GLY A 42 -11.45 3.81 3.69
C GLY A 42 -10.06 3.43 4.21
N PRO A 43 -9.91 2.17 4.69
CA PRO A 43 -8.66 1.66 5.23
C PRO A 43 -7.59 1.54 4.15
N GLY A 44 -6.40 2.10 4.40
CA GLY A 44 -5.29 2.10 3.44
C GLY A 44 -3.95 1.71 4.07
N LEU A 45 -3.06 1.14 3.25
CA LEU A 45 -1.66 0.92 3.62
C LEU A 45 -0.86 2.18 3.35
N LYS A 46 -0.04 2.58 4.31
CA LYS A 46 0.90 3.70 4.18
C LYS A 46 2.21 3.19 3.61
N ILE A 47 2.60 3.72 2.45
CA ILE A 47 3.76 3.28 1.69
C ILE A 47 4.75 4.44 1.58
N LYS A 48 6.02 4.17 1.90
CA LYS A 48 7.14 5.08 1.64
C LYS A 48 7.89 4.61 0.40
N ARG A 49 7.92 5.43 -0.65
CA ARG A 49 8.63 5.14 -1.90
C ARG A 49 10.15 5.13 -1.70
N PHE A 50 10.84 4.25 -2.41
CA PHE A 50 12.30 4.22 -2.39
C PHE A 50 12.94 5.28 -3.29
N ASP A 51 12.34 5.57 -4.43
CA ASP A 51 12.87 6.50 -5.43
C ASP A 51 12.65 7.96 -5.02
N THR A 52 11.44 8.34 -4.65
CA THR A 52 11.10 9.74 -4.32
C THR A 52 11.11 10.05 -2.83
N GLN A 53 11.20 9.03 -1.96
CA GLN A 53 11.01 9.15 -0.50
C GLN A 53 9.63 9.66 -0.07
N GLU A 54 8.72 9.88 -1.01
CA GLU A 54 7.35 10.31 -0.76
C GLU A 54 6.56 9.23 -0.04
N GLN A 55 5.63 9.66 0.80
CA GLN A 55 4.68 8.80 1.47
C GLN A 55 3.30 8.97 0.85
N PHE A 56 2.64 7.86 0.55
CA PHE A 56 1.29 7.86 0.02
C PHE A 56 0.50 6.66 0.55
N PHE A 57 -0.82 6.73 0.42
CA PHE A 57 -1.71 5.67 0.86
C PHE A 57 -2.21 4.86 -0.33
N VAL A 58 -2.25 3.55 -0.16
CA VAL A 58 -2.84 2.61 -1.11
C VAL A 58 -4.09 2.03 -0.50
N TYR A 59 -5.21 2.22 -1.20
CA TYR A 59 -6.52 1.75 -0.77
C TYR A 59 -6.97 0.55 -1.59
N ASP A 60 -7.67 -0.38 -0.95
CA ASP A 60 -8.23 -1.58 -1.59
C ASP A 60 -9.34 -1.26 -2.61
N THR A 61 -9.94 -0.07 -2.53
CA THR A 61 -10.98 0.40 -3.44
C THR A 61 -10.44 0.93 -4.77
N GLN A 62 -9.12 1.11 -4.89
CA GLN A 62 -8.50 1.55 -6.13
C GLN A 62 -8.09 0.32 -6.95
N HIS A 63 -8.04 0.47 -8.29
CA HIS A 63 -7.51 -0.52 -9.22
C HIS A 63 -5.99 -0.69 -9.07
N LEU A 64 -5.52 -0.93 -7.85
CA LEU A 64 -4.14 -1.01 -7.44
C LEU A 64 -3.83 -2.46 -7.04
N ARG A 65 -2.89 -3.06 -7.77
CA ARG A 65 -2.35 -4.37 -7.41
C ARG A 65 -1.09 -4.18 -6.57
N ILE A 66 -1.14 -4.65 -5.32
CA ILE A 66 0.00 -4.68 -4.40
C ILE A 66 0.63 -6.08 -4.45
N THR A 67 1.94 -6.14 -4.64
CA THR A 67 2.69 -7.41 -4.63
C THR A 67 3.85 -7.29 -3.64
N LYS A 68 3.87 -8.15 -2.63
CA LYS A 68 5.00 -8.28 -1.69
C LYS A 68 6.22 -8.84 -2.41
N ARG A 69 7.38 -8.21 -2.22
CA ARG A 69 8.65 -8.60 -2.86
C ARG A 69 9.62 -9.26 -1.87
N LYS A 70 9.68 -8.74 -0.65
CA LYS A 70 10.53 -9.22 0.46
C LYS A 70 9.77 -9.03 1.78
#